data_AF-A0A554X2E1-F1
#
_entry.id   AF-A0A554X2E1-F1
#
_cell.length_a   1.000
_cell.length_b   1.000
_cell.length_c   1.000
_cell.angle_alpha   90.00
_cell.angle_beta   90.00
_cell.angle_gamma   90.00
#
_symmetry.space_group_name_H-M   'P 1'
#
loop_
_entity.id
_entity.type
_entity.pdbx_description
1 polymer ?
#
loop_
_entity_poly.entity_id
_entity_poly.type
_entity_poly.pdbx_seq_one_letter_code
_entity_poly.pdbx_strand_id
1 'polypeptide(L)'
;MDIVRVMDDLVCTRRVPGLGSASLRVVRSAQGVVSVATDPVGAPVGRWVFATTGSAARLAMPDPTCMTDLTICGIIDQWDEEVPPVATAHRATDTGSGASKG
;
A
#
# COMPACT_ATOMS: atom_id res chain seq x y z
N MET A 1 1.39 -5.48 14.28
CA MET A 1 0.37 -4.73 13.54
C MET A 1 1.08 -3.57 12.87
N ASP A 2 0.78 -3.33 11.61
CA ASP A 2 1.47 -2.36 10.77
C ASP A 2 0.47 -1.38 10.16
N ILE A 3 0.87 -0.11 10.06
CA ILE A 3 0.12 0.91 9.34
C ILE A 3 0.64 0.94 7.90
N VAL A 4 -0.26 0.69 6.95
CA VAL A 4 0.07 0.60 5.53
C VAL A 4 -0.99 1.33 4.70
N ARG A 5 -0.60 1.77 3.51
CA ARG A 5 -1.52 2.36 2.53
C ARG A 5 -1.94 1.33 1.50
N VAL A 6 -3.23 1.25 1.21
CA VAL A 6 -3.76 0.45 0.10
C VAL A 6 -3.37 1.12 -1.21
N MET A 7 -2.58 0.43 -2.03
CA MET A 7 -2.07 0.95 -3.29
C MET A 7 -2.94 0.53 -4.48
N ASP A 8 -3.43 -0.71 -4.47
CA ASP A 8 -4.25 -1.27 -5.55
C ASP A 8 -4.99 -2.53 -5.09
N ASP A 9 -5.94 -2.99 -5.91
CA ASP A 9 -6.50 -4.32 -5.84
C ASP A 9 -5.56 -5.37 -6.45
N LEU A 10 -5.56 -6.59 -5.91
CA LEU A 10 -4.86 -7.72 -6.52
C LEU A 10 -5.83 -8.82 -6.93
N VAL A 11 -5.87 -9.13 -8.22
CA VAL A 11 -6.72 -10.19 -8.77
C VAL A 11 -5.90 -11.43 -9.11
N CYS A 12 -6.12 -12.52 -8.38
CA CYS A 12 -5.59 -13.84 -8.71
C CYS A 12 -6.72 -14.76 -9.20
N THR A 13 -6.65 -15.24 -10.44
CA THR A 13 -7.66 -16.17 -11.00
C THR A 13 -7.38 -17.64 -10.68
N ARG A 14 -6.14 -17.97 -10.31
CA ARG A 14 -5.73 -19.29 -9.82
C ARG A 14 -5.08 -19.14 -8.45
N ARG A 15 -5.53 -19.92 -7.46
CA ARG A 15 -5.16 -19.79 -6.04
C ARG A 15 -5.03 -21.17 -5.40
N VAL A 16 -4.26 -21.26 -4.32
CA VAL A 16 -4.31 -22.44 -3.45
C VAL A 16 -5.66 -22.50 -2.73
N PRO A 17 -6.23 -23.69 -2.49
CA PRO A 17 -7.56 -23.80 -1.88
C PRO A 17 -7.69 -23.08 -0.54
N GLY A 18 -6.64 -23.10 0.30
CA GLY A 18 -6.65 -22.49 1.63
C GLY A 18 -6.72 -20.97 1.67
N LEU A 19 -6.49 -20.26 0.55
CA LEU A 19 -6.69 -18.81 0.47
C LEU A 19 -8.18 -18.46 0.22
N GLY A 20 -8.98 -19.44 -0.18
CA GLY A 20 -10.39 -19.27 -0.49
C GLY A 20 -10.66 -18.15 -1.50
N SER A 21 -11.73 -17.40 -1.25
CA SER A 21 -12.16 -16.24 -2.03
C SER A 21 -11.75 -14.91 -1.41
N ALA A 22 -10.72 -14.89 -0.56
CA ALA A 22 -10.29 -13.67 0.12
C ALA A 22 -9.95 -12.56 -0.90
N SER A 23 -10.49 -11.36 -0.66
CA SER A 23 -10.08 -10.14 -1.36
C SER A 23 -8.62 -9.85 -1.04
N LEU A 24 -7.83 -9.43 -2.03
CA LEU A 24 -6.42 -9.15 -1.86
C LEU A 24 -6.13 -7.69 -2.24
N ARG A 25 -5.30 -7.04 -1.45
CA ARG A 25 -4.85 -5.66 -1.67
C ARG A 25 -3.34 -5.62 -1.78
N VAL A 26 -2.84 -4.84 -2.73
CA VAL A 26 -1.44 -4.40 -2.71
C VAL A 26 -1.35 -3.27 -1.67
N VAL A 27 -0.47 -3.41 -0.69
CA VAL A 27 -0.26 -2.42 0.36
C VAL A 27 1.19 -1.96 0.43
N ARG A 28 1.42 -0.73 0.90
CA ARG A 28 2.76 -0.17 1.06
C ARG A 28 2.96 0.40 2.46
N SER A 29 4.07 0.04 3.10
CA SER A 29 4.45 0.65 4.39
C SER A 29 5.03 2.05 4.21
N ALA A 30 5.16 2.80 5.29
CA ALA A 30 5.83 4.12 5.30
C ALA A 30 7.29 4.04 4.82
N GLN A 31 7.96 2.91 5.01
CA GLN A 31 9.33 2.66 4.53
C GLN A 31 9.36 2.27 3.04
N GLY A 32 8.21 2.25 2.37
CA GLY A 32 8.09 1.97 0.95
C GLY A 32 8.05 0.48 0.59
N VAL A 33 8.05 -0.43 1.57
CA VAL A 33 7.95 -1.88 1.36
C VAL A 33 6.57 -2.21 0.82
N VAL A 34 6.53 -3.00 -0.26
CA VAL A 34 5.28 -3.44 -0.90
C VAL A 34 4.98 -4.87 -0.47
N SER A 35 3.75 -5.11 -0.01
CA SER A 35 3.25 -6.41 0.43
C SER A 35 1.82 -6.65 -0.08
N VAL A 36 1.30 -7.86 0.10
CA VAL A 36 -0.08 -8.23 -0.23
C VAL A 36 -0.82 -8.61 1.04
N ALA A 37 -1.98 -7.99 1.28
CA ALA A 37 -2.82 -8.27 2.43
C ALA A 37 -4.15 -8.89 2.00
N THR A 38 -4.66 -9.86 2.77
CA THR A 38 -6.08 -10.24 2.71
C THR A 38 -6.94 -9.15 3.33
N ASP A 39 -8.10 -8.91 2.72
CA ASP A 39 -8.98 -7.79 3.08
C ASP A 39 -10.42 -8.24 3.35
N PRO A 40 -10.75 -8.60 4.61
CA PRO A 40 -12.11 -8.88 5.02
C PRO A 40 -12.93 -7.61 5.29
N VAL A 41 -12.31 -6.42 5.26
CA VAL A 41 -12.92 -5.13 5.59
C VAL A 41 -13.50 -4.43 4.36
N GLY A 42 -12.88 -4.60 3.19
CA GLY A 42 -13.25 -3.88 1.97
C GLY A 42 -12.55 -2.52 1.85
N ALA A 43 -11.29 -2.42 2.29
CA ALA A 43 -10.54 -1.18 2.32
C ALA A 43 -10.24 -0.62 0.91
N PRO A 44 -10.74 0.57 0.53
CA PRO A 44 -10.56 1.08 -0.82
C PRO A 44 -9.14 1.60 -1.07
N VAL A 45 -8.75 1.64 -2.34
CA VAL A 45 -7.45 2.18 -2.80
C VAL A 45 -7.23 3.61 -2.29
N GLY A 46 -6.00 3.88 -1.86
CA GLY A 46 -5.56 5.17 -1.33
C GLY A 46 -5.75 5.34 0.17
N ARG A 47 -6.53 4.48 0.84
CA ARG A 47 -6.75 4.57 2.29
C ARG A 47 -5.59 4.01 3.10
N TRP A 48 -5.43 4.60 4.27
CA TRP A 48 -4.60 4.08 5.35
C TRP A 48 -5.37 3.04 6.15
N VAL A 49 -4.70 1.93 6.45
CA VAL A 49 -5.26 0.80 7.19
C VAL A 49 -4.26 0.35 8.24
N PHE A 50 -4.74 -0.29 9.31
CA PHE A 50 -3.89 -1.11 10.15
C PHE A 50 -4.12 -2.58 9.82
N ALA A 51 -3.04 -3.34 9.72
CA ALA A 51 -3.04 -4.75 9.39
C ALA A 51 -2.28 -5.54 10.45
N THR A 52 -2.61 -6.82 10.59
CA THR A 52 -1.89 -7.74 11.49
C THR A 52 -1.17 -8.81 10.69
N THR A 53 0.00 -9.22 11.17
CA THR A 53 0.93 -10.12 10.47
C THR A 53 1.10 -11.46 11.19
N GLY A 54 1.69 -12.42 10.49
CA GLY A 54 2.02 -13.74 11.01
C GLY A 54 0.78 -14.57 11.33
N SER A 55 0.86 -15.41 12.37
CA SER A 55 -0.26 -16.31 12.74
C SER A 55 -1.52 -15.58 13.17
N ALA A 56 -1.40 -14.37 13.72
CA ALA A 56 -2.54 -13.54 14.12
C ALA A 56 -3.38 -13.05 12.93
N ALA A 57 -2.80 -12.99 11.72
CA ALA A 57 -3.51 -12.60 10.49
C ALA A 57 -4.74 -13.47 10.23
N ARG A 58 -4.67 -14.76 10.55
CA ARG A 58 -5.78 -15.68 10.38
C ARG A 58 -6.95 -15.37 11.31
N LEU A 59 -6.69 -14.89 12.52
CA LEU A 59 -7.73 -14.54 13.48
C LEU A 59 -8.54 -13.31 13.09
N ALA A 60 -8.02 -12.48 12.17
CA ALA A 60 -8.72 -11.33 11.62
C ALA A 60 -9.59 -11.67 10.40
N MET A 61 -9.49 -12.89 9.86
CA MET A 61 -10.33 -13.36 8.77
C MET A 61 -11.66 -13.92 9.29
N PRO A 62 -12.76 -13.83 8.50
CA PRO A 62 -14.03 -14.50 8.83
C PRO A 62 -13.89 -16.01 9.03
N ASP A 63 -12.96 -16.63 8.30
CA ASP A 63 -12.53 -18.02 8.48
C ASP A 63 -11.10 -18.05 9.05
N PRO A 64 -10.93 -18.44 10.33
CA PRO A 64 -9.62 -18.54 10.98
C PRO A 64 -8.68 -19.60 10.40
N THR A 65 -9.16 -20.45 9.48
CA THR A 65 -8.33 -21.43 8.78
C THR A 65 -7.74 -20.89 7.47
N CYS A 66 -8.13 -19.69 7.04
CA CYS A 66 -7.61 -19.02 5.85
C CYS A 66 -6.07 -18.95 5.89
N MET A 67 -5.43 -19.36 4.80
CA MET A 67 -3.97 -19.31 4.65
C MET A 67 -3.52 -17.88 4.30
N THR A 68 -3.31 -17.07 5.33
CA THR A 68 -2.77 -15.70 5.22
C THR A 68 -1.80 -15.42 6.37
N ASP A 69 -0.85 -14.52 6.12
CA ASP A 69 0.12 -14.00 7.07
C ASP A 69 0.10 -12.46 7.15
N LEU A 70 -0.82 -11.80 6.44
CA LEU A 70 -1.06 -10.36 6.53
C LEU A 70 -2.54 -10.07 6.21
N THR A 71 -3.27 -9.53 7.20
CA THR A 71 -4.71 -9.24 7.06
C THR A 71 -5.01 -7.82 7.51
N ILE A 72 -5.78 -7.08 6.69
CA ILE A 72 -6.30 -5.76 7.04
C ILE A 72 -7.36 -5.92 8.14
N CYS A 73 -7.16 -5.20 9.25
CA CYS A 73 -8.05 -5.25 10.41
C CYS A 73 -9.02 -4.06 10.44
N GLY A 74 -8.67 -2.93 9.83
CA GLY A 74 -9.55 -1.77 9.76
C GLY A 74 -8.99 -0.62 8.94
N ILE A 75 -9.89 0.23 8.46
CA ILE A 75 -9.58 1.52 7.82
C ILE A 75 -9.33 2.54 8.92
N ILE A 76 -8.29 3.35 8.78
CA ILE A 76 -8.00 4.41 9.73
C ILE A 76 -8.68 5.68 9.25
N ASP A 77 -9.62 6.18 10.05
CA ASP A 77 -10.29 7.45 9.78
C ASP A 77 -9.37 8.63 10.09
N GLN A 78 -9.51 9.70 9.30
CA GLN A 78 -8.80 10.98 9.52
C GLN A 78 -7.27 10.83 9.65
N TRP A 79 -6.68 9.91 8.87
CA TRP A 79 -5.23 9.72 8.84
C TRP A 79 -4.58 10.69 7.85
N ASP A 80 -4.12 11.83 8.37
CA ASP A 80 -3.39 12.83 7.60
C ASP A 80 -1.91 12.47 7.58
N GLU A 81 -1.39 12.05 6.42
CA GLU A 81 0.05 12.04 6.21
C GLU A 81 0.53 13.48 6.06
N GLU A 82 1.45 13.91 6.92
CA GLU A 82 2.23 15.11 6.64
C GLU A 82 3.09 14.82 5.40
N VAL A 83 2.56 15.16 4.22
CA VAL A 83 3.29 15.11 2.95
C VAL A 83 4.48 16.07 3.11
N PRO A 84 5.74 15.60 3.16
CA PRO A 84 6.87 16.52 3.16
C PRO A 84 6.75 17.37 1.90
N PRO A 85 6.91 18.71 1.99
CA PRO A 85 6.73 19.58 0.85
C PRO A 85 7.58 19.06 -0.31
N VAL A 86 6.92 18.72 -1.42
CA VAL A 86 7.59 18.28 -2.64
C VAL A 86 8.64 19.33 -2.98
N ALA A 87 9.92 18.97 -2.94
CA ALA A 87 10.99 19.85 -3.36
C ALA A 87 10.76 20.18 -4.84
N THR A 88 10.28 21.39 -5.11
CA THR A 88 10.05 21.90 -6.46
C THR A 88 11.40 21.95 -7.16
N ALA A 89 11.70 20.95 -7.99
CA ALA A 89 12.86 20.98 -8.86
C ALA A 89 12.67 22.13 -9.86
N HIS A 90 13.22 23.30 -9.54
CA HIS A 90 13.41 24.37 -10.50
C HIS A 90 14.35 23.84 -11.58
N ARG A 91 13.80 23.50 -12.74
CA ARG A 91 14.60 23.32 -13.96
C ARG A 91 15.28 24.66 -14.23
N ALA A 92 16.60 24.72 -13.98
CA ALA A 92 17.44 25.76 -14.54
C ALA A 92 17.34 25.64 -16.07
N THR A 93 16.65 26.59 -16.70
CA THR A 93 16.73 26.80 -18.14
C THR A 93 18.12 27.36 -18.44
N ASP A 94 18.91 26.53 -19.12
CA ASP A 94 20.18 26.87 -19.74
C ASP A 94 19.97 28.07 -20.69
N THR A 95 20.38 29.26 -20.27
CA THR A 95 20.43 30.44 -21.12
C THR A 95 21.76 30.44 -21.86
N GLY A 96 21.70 30.06 -23.13
CA GLY A 96 22.79 30.25 -24.07
C GLY A 96 23.24 31.72 -24.09
N SER A 97 24.55 31.93 -23.99
CA SER A 97 25.20 33.20 -24.32
C SER A 97 26.16 32.95 -25.47
N GLY A 98 25.79 33.47 -26.64
CA GLY A 98 26.64 33.50 -27.81
C GLY A 98 27.75 34.55 -27.75
N ALA A 99 28.59 34.45 -28.78
CA ALA A 99 29.40 35.50 -29.42
C ALA A 99 30.58 36.13 -28.63
N SER A 100 31.80 35.73 -29.03
CA SER A 100 32.97 36.60 -29.00
C SER A 100 33.72 36.53 -30.34
N LYS A 101 33.48 37.57 -31.14
CA LYS A 101 34.35 38.31 -32.09
C LYS A 101 35.53 37.58 -32.78
N GLY A 102 35.42 37.53 -34.12
CA GLY A 102 36.51 37.72 -35.08
C GLY A 102 36.15 38.88 -36.01
#